data_AF-A0A0B3AUB4-F1
#
_entry.id   AF-A0A0B3AUB4-F1
#
_cell.length_a   1.000
_cell.length_b   1.000
_cell.length_c   1.000
_cell.angle_alpha   90.00
_cell.angle_beta   90.00
_cell.angle_gamma   90.00
#
_symmetry.space_group_name_H-M   'P 1'
#
loop_
_entity.id
_entity.type
_entity.pdbx_description
1 polymer ?
#
loop_
_entity_poly.entity_id
_entity_poly.type
_entity_poly.pdbx_seq_one_letter_code
_entity_poly.pdbx_strand_id
1 'polypeptide(L)'
;MTIGDVIRKYPAAIEPLQDAGVHCVGCHVSYYETLEQGFKGHGMSDEEVDAVITSINKAIAEYGDMAEKDLLVTKKAAAKLLQILRENNKEGFGLRVAVVPGGCSGSQYGLELDGATKEDDKVIEENGVKIIISGEHMAFLKGSKIDFVETLHGGGFRISNPNVQSSCGCGQSFH
;
A
#
# COMPACT_ATOMS: atom_id res chain seq x y z
N MET A 1 -0.14 0.47 -26.03
CA MET A 1 -0.20 -0.48 -24.89
C MET A 1 -1.65 -0.56 -24.45
N THR A 2 -2.21 -1.74 -24.27
CA THR A 2 -3.61 -1.84 -23.80
C THR A 2 -3.69 -1.51 -22.32
N ILE A 3 -4.86 -1.11 -21.84
CA ILE A 3 -5.11 -0.91 -20.41
C ILE A 3 -4.79 -2.20 -19.63
N GLY A 4 -5.14 -3.37 -20.18
CA GLY A 4 -4.83 -4.68 -19.59
C GLY A 4 -3.33 -4.97 -19.47
N ASP A 5 -2.52 -4.58 -20.47
CA ASP A 5 -1.06 -4.74 -20.42
C ASP A 5 -0.41 -3.81 -19.39
N VAL A 6 -0.92 -2.58 -19.27
CA VAL A 6 -0.44 -1.61 -18.27
C VAL A 6 -0.76 -2.10 -16.87
N ILE A 7 -1.99 -2.56 -16.60
CA ILE A 7 -2.38 -3.09 -15.29
C ILE A 7 -1.55 -4.32 -14.91
N ARG A 8 -1.33 -5.25 -15.86
CA ARG A 8 -0.51 -6.46 -15.62
C ARG A 8 0.94 -6.12 -15.31
N LYS A 9 1.50 -5.11 -15.98
CA LYS A 9 2.90 -4.72 -15.83
C LYS A 9 3.13 -3.73 -14.68
N TYR A 10 2.11 -2.96 -14.32
CA TYR A 10 2.14 -1.87 -13.35
C TYR A 10 0.85 -1.86 -12.51
N PRO A 11 0.73 -2.74 -11.50
CA PRO A 11 -0.47 -2.80 -10.66
C PRO A 11 -0.74 -1.49 -9.89
N ALA A 12 0.29 -0.67 -9.64
CA ALA A 12 0.11 0.65 -9.04
C ALA A 12 -0.66 1.67 -9.90
N ALA A 13 -0.84 1.41 -11.20
CA ALA A 13 -1.67 2.25 -12.07
C ALA A 13 -3.17 2.06 -11.83
N ILE A 14 -3.59 1.02 -11.09
CA ILE A 14 -5.01 0.68 -10.87
C ILE A 14 -5.74 1.80 -10.12
N GLU A 15 -5.21 2.30 -9.00
CA GLU A 15 -5.86 3.36 -8.22
C GLU A 15 -6.02 4.67 -9.02
N PRO A 16 -4.98 5.22 -9.68
CA PRO A 16 -5.13 6.39 -10.54
C PRO A 16 -6.13 6.19 -11.68
N LEU A 17 -6.19 4.98 -12.26
CA LEU A 17 -7.14 4.66 -13.32
C LEU A 17 -8.59 4.62 -12.81
N GLN A 18 -8.82 4.05 -11.64
CA GLN A 18 -10.14 4.03 -11.00
C GLN A 18 -10.62 5.44 -10.64
N ASP A 19 -9.72 6.29 -10.12
CA ASP A 19 -10.01 7.69 -9.77
C ASP A 19 -10.34 8.52 -11.02
N ALA A 20 -9.66 8.23 -12.14
CA ALA A 20 -9.96 8.80 -13.46
C ALA A 20 -11.25 8.25 -14.12
N GLY A 21 -12.07 7.49 -13.38
CA GLY A 21 -13.34 6.96 -13.87
C GLY A 21 -13.22 5.70 -14.72
N VAL A 22 -12.03 5.12 -14.87
CA VAL A 22 -11.79 3.88 -15.62
C VAL A 22 -12.05 2.68 -14.69
N HIS A 23 -13.33 2.46 -14.38
CA HIS A 23 -13.76 1.36 -13.53
C HIS A 23 -13.57 0.02 -14.23
N CYS A 24 -12.49 -0.68 -13.90
CA CYS A 24 -12.14 -1.97 -14.50
C CYS A 24 -12.86 -3.18 -13.88
N VAL A 25 -14.18 -3.12 -13.61
CA VAL A 25 -15.01 -4.33 -13.52
C VAL A 25 -16.48 -3.98 -13.77
N GLY A 26 -17.02 -4.32 -14.94
CA GLY A 26 -18.45 -4.64 -15.07
C GLY A 26 -19.31 -3.82 -16.03
N CYS A 27 -18.95 -2.62 -16.51
CA CYS A 27 -19.90 -1.83 -17.32
C CYS A 27 -19.29 -0.80 -18.29
N HIS A 28 -18.53 -1.21 -19.32
CA HIS A 28 -18.21 -0.45 -20.57
C HIS A 28 -16.74 -0.11 -20.88
N VAL A 29 -15.73 -0.51 -20.10
CA VAL A 29 -14.32 -0.33 -20.53
C VAL A 29 -13.81 -1.62 -21.17
N SER A 30 -13.53 -1.61 -22.47
CA SER A 30 -12.93 -2.76 -23.15
C SER A 30 -11.47 -2.91 -22.72
N TYR A 31 -11.11 -4.07 -22.21
CA TYR A 31 -9.74 -4.50 -21.91
C TYR A 31 -8.73 -4.30 -23.07
N TYR A 32 -9.25 -4.13 -24.28
CA TYR A 32 -8.52 -4.09 -25.55
C TYR A 32 -8.33 -2.67 -26.11
N GLU A 33 -8.90 -1.64 -25.47
CA GLU A 33 -8.71 -0.26 -25.90
C GLU A 33 -7.39 0.32 -25.38
N THR A 34 -6.79 1.24 -26.16
CA THR A 34 -5.63 2.01 -25.69
C THR A 34 -6.10 3.03 -24.65
N LEU A 35 -5.23 3.40 -23.70
CA LEU A 35 -5.53 4.44 -22.71
C LEU A 35 -6.11 5.70 -23.36
N GLU A 36 -5.50 6.16 -24.45
CA GLU A 36 -5.93 7.35 -25.18
C GLU A 36 -7.33 7.23 -25.80
N GLN A 37 -7.70 6.05 -26.34
CA GLN A 37 -9.03 5.84 -26.91
C GLN A 37 -10.10 5.71 -25.82
N GLY A 38 -9.78 5.08 -24.69
CA GLY A 38 -10.67 4.97 -23.54
C GLY A 38 -11.02 6.32 -22.92
N PHE A 39 -10.04 7.22 -22.74
CA PHE A 39 -10.28 8.55 -22.18
C PHE A 39 -11.05 9.48 -23.13
N LYS A 40 -10.77 9.42 -24.45
CA LYS A 40 -11.49 10.22 -25.46
C LYS A 40 -12.95 9.78 -25.65
N GLY A 41 -13.26 8.50 -25.44
CA GLY A 41 -14.64 7.97 -25.46
C GLY A 41 -15.54 8.52 -24.34
N HIS A 42 -14.95 9.05 -23.26
CA HIS A 42 -15.65 9.62 -22.10
C HIS A 42 -15.74 11.15 -22.10
N GLY A 43 -15.31 11.82 -23.18
CA GLY A 43 -15.41 13.29 -23.30
C GLY A 43 -14.40 14.08 -22.48
N MET A 44 -13.31 13.44 -22.04
CA MET A 44 -12.20 14.13 -21.35
C MET A 44 -11.41 15.00 -22.34
N SER A 45 -11.15 16.24 -21.93
CA SER A 45 -10.28 17.17 -22.67
C SER A 45 -8.82 16.70 -22.65
N ASP A 46 -8.02 17.08 -23.65
CA ASP A 46 -6.60 16.71 -23.70
C ASP A 46 -5.82 17.13 -22.43
N GLU A 47 -6.26 18.19 -21.73
CA GLU A 47 -5.71 18.63 -20.42
C GLU A 47 -5.99 17.63 -19.28
N GLU A 48 -7.18 17.03 -19.26
CA GLU A 48 -7.56 16.03 -18.26
C GLU A 48 -6.81 14.71 -18.51
N VAL A 49 -6.60 14.36 -19.77
CA VAL A 49 -5.81 13.20 -20.19
C VAL A 49 -4.36 13.34 -19.72
N ASP A 50 -3.76 14.52 -19.88
CA ASP A 50 -2.38 14.78 -19.46
C ASP A 50 -2.22 14.72 -17.93
N ALA A 51 -3.21 15.23 -17.19
CA ALA A 51 -3.25 15.13 -15.73
C ALA A 51 -3.30 13.66 -15.24
N VAL A 52 -4.12 12.83 -15.89
CA VAL A 52 -4.21 11.40 -15.57
C VAL A 52 -2.92 10.66 -15.92
N ILE A 53 -2.32 10.93 -17.09
CA ILE A 53 -1.03 10.35 -17.49
C ILE A 53 0.07 10.74 -16.49
N THR A 54 0.08 12.00 -16.03
CA THR A 54 1.03 12.47 -15.00
C THR A 54 0.83 11.71 -13.69
N SER A 55 -0.42 11.50 -13.26
CA SER A 55 -0.74 10.72 -12.06
C SER A 55 -0.30 9.25 -12.18
N ILE A 56 -0.53 8.63 -13.34
CA ILE A 56 -0.09 7.26 -13.62
C ILE A 56 1.44 7.15 -13.62
N ASN A 57 2.14 8.06 -14.30
CA ASN A 57 3.61 8.06 -14.35
C ASN A 57 4.21 8.25 -12.94
N LYS A 58 3.61 9.12 -12.12
CA LYS A 58 4.01 9.30 -10.73
C LYS A 58 3.80 8.02 -9.92
N ALA A 59 2.64 7.38 -10.03
CA ALA A 59 2.35 6.13 -9.33
C ALA A 59 3.30 4.99 -9.75
N ILE A 60 3.66 4.92 -11.04
CA ILE A 60 4.63 3.96 -11.55
C ILE A 60 6.05 4.24 -11.02
N ALA A 61 6.46 5.51 -10.97
CA ALA A 61 7.75 5.89 -10.42
C ALA A 61 7.84 5.59 -8.92
N GLU A 62 6.79 5.89 -8.16
CA GLU A 62 6.70 5.53 -6.74
C GLU A 62 6.69 4.00 -6.56
N TYR A 63 6.01 3.24 -7.41
CA TYR A 63 6.03 1.77 -7.37
C TYR A 63 7.41 1.18 -7.72
N GLY A 64 8.15 1.77 -8.65
CA GLY A 64 9.52 1.36 -8.97
C GLY A 64 10.47 1.49 -7.77
N ASP A 65 10.41 2.61 -7.06
CA ASP A 65 11.19 2.85 -5.84
C ASP A 65 10.73 1.93 -4.68
N MET A 66 9.43 1.61 -4.62
CA MET A 66 8.85 0.69 -3.64
C MET A 66 9.19 -0.79 -3.91
N ALA A 67 9.35 -1.19 -5.19
CA ALA A 67 9.64 -2.58 -5.55
C ALA A 67 11.07 -3.01 -5.18
N GLU A 68 11.99 -2.07 -5.06
CA GLU A 68 13.36 -2.31 -4.57
C GLU A 68 13.45 -2.29 -3.03
N LYS A 69 12.50 -1.65 -2.33
CA LYS A 69 12.46 -1.60 -0.87
C LYS A 69 11.65 -2.76 -0.28
N ASP A 70 12.25 -3.42 0.71
CA ASP A 70 11.61 -4.51 1.44
C ASP A 70 10.30 -4.05 2.11
N LEU A 71 10.27 -2.86 2.72
CA LEU A 71 9.08 -2.26 3.31
C LEU A 71 9.29 -0.75 3.49
N LEU A 72 8.23 0.04 3.32
CA LEU A 72 8.23 1.49 3.55
C LEU A 72 7.38 1.86 4.76
N VAL A 73 7.83 2.83 5.53
CA VAL A 73 7.19 3.41 6.70
C VAL A 73 7.08 4.90 6.47
N THR A 74 5.87 5.45 6.55
CA THR A 74 5.70 6.89 6.39
C THR A 74 6.30 7.64 7.58
N LYS A 75 6.76 8.88 7.34
CA LYS A 75 7.26 9.76 8.40
C LYS A 75 6.25 9.93 9.54
N LYS A 76 4.95 9.95 9.19
CA LYS A 76 3.85 10.05 10.15
C LYS A 76 3.76 8.80 11.02
N ALA A 77 3.81 7.61 10.42
CA ALA A 77 3.85 6.34 11.16
C ALA A 77 5.07 6.23 12.06
N ALA A 78 6.25 6.57 11.55
CA ALA A 78 7.50 6.55 12.32
C ALA A 78 7.45 7.51 13.52
N ALA A 79 7.03 8.76 13.30
CA ALA A 79 6.88 9.75 14.37
C ALA A 79 5.90 9.28 15.44
N LYS A 80 4.76 8.71 15.04
CA LYS A 80 3.76 8.22 15.99
C LYS A 80 4.25 6.99 16.75
N LEU A 81 4.95 6.08 16.09
CA LEU A 81 5.55 4.91 16.73
C LEU A 81 6.60 5.34 17.77
N LEU A 82 7.51 6.26 17.44
CA LEU A 82 8.47 6.82 18.41
C LEU A 82 7.77 7.47 19.60
N GLN A 83 6.66 8.18 19.36
CA GLN A 83 5.85 8.76 20.42
C GLN A 83 5.28 7.68 21.35
N ILE A 84 4.63 6.65 20.78
CA ILE A 84 4.06 5.53 21.54
C ILE A 84 5.14 4.80 22.35
N LEU A 85 6.31 4.57 21.76
CA LEU A 85 7.45 3.94 22.43
C LEU A 85 7.92 4.75 23.64
N ARG A 86 8.04 6.07 23.50
CA ARG A 86 8.38 6.98 24.61
C ARG A 86 7.31 6.99 25.69
N GLU A 87 6.04 7.11 25.32
CA GLU A 87 4.91 7.11 26.25
C GLU A 87 4.84 5.79 27.06
N ASN A 88 5.25 4.68 26.47
CA ASN A 88 5.27 3.36 27.11
C ASN A 88 6.61 3.00 27.78
N ASN A 89 7.58 3.93 27.85
CA ASN A 89 8.94 3.66 28.36
C ASN A 89 9.63 2.46 27.67
N LYS A 90 9.31 2.23 26.39
CA LYS A 90 9.85 1.15 25.54
C LYS A 90 10.81 1.71 24.50
N GLU A 91 11.63 2.69 24.88
CA GLU A 91 12.61 3.28 23.99
C GLU A 91 13.59 2.20 23.51
N GLY A 92 13.74 2.05 22.19
CA GLY A 92 14.57 1.00 21.58
C GLY A 92 13.83 -0.27 21.14
N PHE A 93 12.54 -0.42 21.48
CA PHE A 93 11.69 -1.49 20.94
C PHE A 93 11.37 -1.21 19.47
N GLY A 94 11.04 -2.26 18.72
CA GLY A 94 10.51 -2.20 17.37
C GLY A 94 9.03 -2.54 17.31
N LEU A 95 8.41 -2.23 16.18
CA LEU A 95 7.06 -2.66 15.83
C LEU A 95 7.14 -4.00 15.12
N ARG A 96 6.71 -5.06 15.79
CA ARG A 96 6.52 -6.38 15.19
C ARG A 96 5.25 -6.40 14.36
N VAL A 97 5.37 -6.81 13.10
CA VAL A 97 4.26 -6.96 12.15
C VAL A 97 4.08 -8.44 11.82
N ALA A 98 2.88 -8.95 12.06
CA ALA A 98 2.49 -10.31 11.72
C ALA A 98 1.23 -10.29 10.84
N VAL A 99 1.09 -11.28 9.96
CA VAL A 99 -0.15 -11.48 9.22
C VAL A 99 -0.99 -12.47 10.01
N VAL A 100 -2.17 -12.04 10.48
CA VAL A 100 -3.10 -12.87 11.22
C VAL A 100 -4.37 -13.09 10.39
N PRO A 101 -4.96 -14.30 10.39
CA PRO A 101 -6.23 -14.53 9.74
C PRO A 101 -7.31 -13.73 10.47
N GLY A 102 -7.87 -12.71 9.82
CA GLY A 102 -9.11 -12.08 10.26
C GLY A 102 -10.30 -12.90 9.80
N GLY A 103 -11.49 -12.66 10.39
CA GLY A 103 -12.72 -13.44 10.14
C GLY A 103 -13.26 -13.35 8.71
N CYS A 104 -14.59 -13.34 8.52
CA CYS A 104 -15.23 -13.34 7.19
C CYS A 104 -14.79 -12.20 6.22
N SER A 105 -14.01 -11.23 6.70
CA SER A 105 -13.57 -10.06 5.94
C SER A 105 -12.12 -10.14 5.43
N GLY A 106 -11.33 -11.18 5.73
CA GLY A 106 -9.96 -11.36 5.20
C GLY A 106 -8.82 -11.23 6.24
N SER A 107 -7.57 -11.33 5.79
CA SER A 107 -6.36 -11.25 6.64
C SER A 107 -6.17 -9.86 7.26
N GLN A 108 -5.76 -9.81 8.52
CA GLN A 108 -5.45 -8.60 9.28
C GLN A 108 -3.96 -8.56 9.63
N TYR A 109 -3.44 -7.38 9.95
CA TYR A 109 -2.07 -7.24 10.43
C TYR A 109 -2.05 -7.09 11.95
N GLY A 110 -1.37 -8.02 12.62
CA GLY A 110 -1.05 -7.93 14.04
C GLY A 110 0.14 -7.01 14.25
N LEU A 111 -0.02 -6.04 15.15
CA LEU A 111 1.00 -5.05 15.47
C LEU A 111 1.33 -5.11 16.95
N GLU A 112 2.58 -5.40 17.27
CA GLU A 112 3.04 -5.54 18.65
C GLU A 112 4.34 -4.77 18.87
N LEU A 113 4.56 -4.24 20.08
CA LEU A 113 5.81 -3.58 20.44
C LEU A 113 6.74 -4.62 21.08
N ASP A 114 7.80 -4.97 20.38
CA ASP A 114 8.74 -6.01 20.77
C ASP A 114 10.17 -5.46 20.86
N GLY A 115 10.87 -5.79 21.93
CA GLY A 115 12.25 -5.39 22.18
C GLY A 115 13.25 -6.48 21.80
N ALA A 116 12.77 -7.70 21.53
CA ALA A 116 13.56 -8.84 21.15
C ALA A 116 13.33 -9.17 19.68
N THR A 117 14.43 -9.52 19.00
CA THR A 117 14.42 -10.05 17.65
C THR A 117 14.78 -11.53 17.74
N LYS A 118 14.07 -12.36 17.00
CA LYS A 118 14.32 -13.78 16.86
C LYS A 118 15.25 -14.02 15.68
N GLU A 119 15.89 -15.17 15.66
CA GLU A 119 16.84 -15.58 14.61
C GLU A 119 16.24 -15.62 13.20
N ASP A 120 14.94 -15.88 13.06
CA ASP A 120 14.22 -15.86 11.78
C ASP A 120 13.55 -14.49 11.48
N ASP A 121 13.69 -13.50 12.37
CA ASP A 121 13.11 -12.18 12.15
C ASP A 121 13.96 -11.34 11.19
N LYS A 122 13.29 -10.73 10.22
CA LYS A 122 13.83 -9.63 9.44
C LYS A 122 13.57 -8.31 10.18
N VAL A 123 14.65 -7.60 10.49
CA VAL A 123 14.59 -6.26 11.07
C VAL A 123 14.84 -5.22 9.98
N ILE A 124 13.92 -4.28 9.84
CA ILE A 124 14.01 -3.16 8.91
C ILE A 124 14.06 -1.88 9.73
N GLU A 125 15.08 -1.07 9.51
CA GLU A 125 15.23 0.23 10.15
C GLU A 125 14.90 1.33 9.15
N GLU A 126 13.79 2.04 9.38
CA GLU A 126 13.39 3.13 8.49
C GLU A 126 12.88 4.32 9.29
N ASN A 127 13.24 5.54 8.87
CA ASN A 127 12.86 6.79 9.55
C ASN A 127 13.15 6.80 11.07
N GLY A 128 14.18 6.05 11.52
CA GLY A 128 14.58 5.96 12.93
C GLY A 128 13.72 5.03 13.78
N VAL A 129 12.83 4.24 13.18
CA VAL A 129 12.09 3.17 13.86
C VAL A 129 12.52 1.80 13.39
N LYS A 130 12.38 0.80 14.28
CA LYS A 130 12.63 -0.61 13.97
C LYS A 130 11.31 -1.29 13.67
N ILE A 131 11.23 -1.96 12.53
CA ILE A 131 10.14 -2.84 12.15
C ILE A 131 10.66 -4.28 12.17
N ILE A 132 9.96 -5.17 12.85
CA ILE A 132 10.34 -6.56 13.03
C ILE A 132 9.31 -7.42 12.31
N ILE A 133 9.75 -8.29 11.41
CA ILE A 133 8.88 -9.12 10.58
C ILE A 133 9.39 -10.54 10.63
N SER A 134 8.56 -11.52 10.98
CA SER A 134 8.94 -12.93 10.89
C SER A 134 9.27 -13.31 9.44
N GLY A 135 10.31 -14.10 9.19
CA GLY A 135 10.71 -14.50 7.84
C GLY A 135 9.56 -15.08 6.99
N GLU A 136 8.68 -15.84 7.63
CA GLU A 136 7.45 -16.39 7.02
C GLU A 136 6.49 -15.32 6.46
N HIS A 137 6.45 -14.13 7.05
CA HIS A 137 5.57 -13.03 6.66
C HIS A 137 6.23 -12.04 5.72
N MET A 138 7.56 -12.09 5.59
CA MET A 138 8.32 -11.12 4.80
C MET A 138 7.88 -11.11 3.32
N ALA A 139 7.60 -12.29 2.75
CA ALA A 139 7.10 -12.40 1.38
C ALA A 139 5.73 -11.71 1.19
N PHE A 140 4.89 -11.70 2.22
CA PHE A 140 3.57 -11.06 2.21
C PHE A 140 3.62 -9.56 2.52
N LEU A 141 4.74 -9.05 3.03
CA LEU A 141 4.91 -7.65 3.38
C LEU A 141 5.89 -6.92 2.44
N LYS A 142 6.54 -7.64 1.52
CA LYS A 142 7.48 -7.06 0.57
C LYS A 142 6.83 -5.96 -0.28
N GLY A 143 7.45 -4.78 -0.31
CA GLY A 143 6.93 -3.61 -1.03
C GLY A 143 5.68 -2.99 -0.39
N SER A 144 5.34 -3.38 0.85
CA SER A 144 4.21 -2.79 1.58
C SER A 144 4.59 -1.45 2.19
N LYS A 145 3.58 -0.62 2.42
CA LYS A 145 3.71 0.70 3.05
C LYS A 145 2.94 0.73 4.36
N ILE A 146 3.62 1.06 5.46
CA ILE A 146 3.04 1.28 6.78
C ILE A 146 2.80 2.78 6.95
N ASP A 147 1.54 3.15 7.15
CA ASP A 147 1.09 4.51 7.44
C ASP A 147 0.34 4.58 8.77
N PHE A 148 0.15 5.79 9.32
CA PHE A 148 -0.67 6.01 10.50
C PHE A 148 -1.84 6.94 10.18
N VAL A 149 -3.03 6.38 10.18
CA VAL A 149 -4.27 7.08 9.86
C VAL A 149 -4.94 7.52 11.15
N GLU A 150 -5.23 8.81 11.24
CA GLU A 150 -5.99 9.38 12.34
C GLU A 150 -7.43 9.55 11.91
N THR A 151 -8.36 8.91 12.60
CA THR A 151 -9.80 9.06 12.36
C THR A 151 -10.47 9.70 13.56
N LEU A 152 -11.69 10.22 13.37
CA LEU A 152 -12.52 10.79 14.43
C LEU A 152 -12.77 9.81 15.59
N HIS A 153 -12.72 8.50 15.33
CA HIS A 153 -12.94 7.45 16.32
C HIS A 153 -11.62 6.90 16.92
N GLY A 154 -10.46 7.43 16.50
CA GLY A 154 -9.14 6.97 16.94
C GLY A 154 -8.15 6.87 15.79
N GLY A 155 -6.87 6.86 16.14
CA GLY A 155 -5.77 6.62 15.20
C GLY A 155 -5.30 5.17 15.19
N GLY A 156 -4.93 4.67 14.02
CA GLY A 156 -4.44 3.30 13.83
C GLY A 156 -3.38 3.22 12.74
N PHE A 157 -2.46 2.26 12.89
CA PHE A 157 -1.52 1.93 11.83
C PHE A 157 -2.24 1.16 10.72
N ARG A 158 -1.98 1.54 9.48
CA ARG A 158 -2.53 0.93 8.28
C ARG A 158 -1.38 0.45 7.41
N ILE A 159 -1.46 -0.78 6.93
CA ILE A 159 -0.48 -1.36 6.03
C ILE A 159 -1.16 -1.54 4.68
N SER A 160 -0.59 -0.94 3.64
CA SER A 160 -1.05 -1.07 2.26
C SER A 160 -0.03 -1.90 1.48
N ASN A 161 -0.43 -3.07 0.99
CA ASN A 161 0.40 -3.91 0.13
C ASN A 161 -0.08 -3.80 -1.33
N PRO A 162 0.72 -3.22 -2.24
CA PRO A 162 0.33 -3.07 -3.65
C PRO A 162 0.28 -4.41 -4.41
N ASN A 163 0.84 -5.47 -3.85
CA ASN A 163 0.75 -6.83 -4.40
C ASN A 163 -0.60 -7.50 -4.09
N VAL A 164 -1.43 -6.91 -3.23
CA VAL A 164 -2.75 -7.45 -2.91
C VAL A 164 -3.84 -6.68 -3.65
N GLN A 165 -4.46 -7.34 -4.63
CA GLN A 165 -5.44 -6.74 -5.53
C GLN A 165 -6.85 -6.57 -4.94
N SER A 166 -7.08 -6.91 -3.68
CA SER A 166 -8.39 -6.78 -3.03
C SER A 166 -8.26 -6.07 -1.69
N SER A 167 -8.15 -4.74 -1.73
CA SER A 167 -8.51 -3.91 -0.58
C SER A 167 -9.95 -3.46 -0.79
N CYS A 168 -10.88 -4.09 -0.08
CA CYS A 168 -12.25 -3.58 0.00
C CYS A 168 -12.18 -2.19 0.66
N GLY A 169 -12.94 -1.22 0.13
CA GLY A 169 -12.80 0.24 0.31
C GLY A 169 -12.81 0.85 1.72
N CYS A 170 -12.54 0.08 2.76
CA CYS A 170 -12.32 0.48 4.15
C CYS A 170 -10.89 0.16 4.65
N GLY A 171 -10.09 -0.60 3.89
CA GLY A 171 -8.64 -0.72 4.10
C GLY A 171 -8.17 -1.49 5.33
N GLN A 172 -9.05 -2.29 5.93
CA GLN A 172 -8.71 -3.14 7.08
C GLN A 172 -8.54 -4.61 6.74
N SER A 173 -8.64 -5.01 5.47
CA SER A 173 -8.65 -6.44 5.12
C SER A 173 -8.18 -6.73 3.70
N PHE A 174 -7.54 -7.89 3.55
CA PHE A 174 -6.94 -8.44 2.32
C PHE A 174 -7.42 -9.88 2.09
N HIS A 175 -7.63 -10.28 0.83
CA HIS A 175 -8.05 -11.64 0.44
C HIS A 175 -7.09 -12.25 -0.59
#